data_AF-A0AAU2QGP3-F1
#
_entry.id   AF-A0AAU2QGP3-F1
#
_cell.length_a   1.000
_cell.length_b   1.000
_cell.length_c   1.000
_cell.angle_alpha   90.00
_cell.angle_beta   90.00
_cell.angle_gamma   90.00
#
_symmetry.space_group_name_H-M   'P 1'
#
loop_
_entity.id
_entity.type
_entity.pdbx_description
1 polymer ?
#
loop_
_entity_poly.entity_id
_entity_poly.type
_entity_poly.pdbx_seq_one_letter_code
_entity_poly.pdbx_strand_id
1 'polypeptide(L)'
;MDLTSPAAADAYAAAPLLNCLLREVAVALPGSGDVRTHRLPSGRLLRVRGARRPGEPEVNTDGHWHRIGHTELVKLVAEELTLHTGLSNHDLPAEMIDSRDAVAAILTARARATPPTDPYLRSEQSLLTGHPYHPAPKARGGGPVARWLPYAPEAHARFPLTLLGVREDAVVEEGDTSALDSLGEAPPGYRLLPAHPWQLDLVDLTDAFADGRLIRLGTSAFDVWPTAAIRTLYAPERDLFLKFSLDVRITNDIRRLWRHDLRALRRTDRAAVKAFADGPAAWLSDRGYRTTDFAFEELAVLVRDGFHGHLRPGATPLLAAGLVEGFEGVPSGGTAWWEAYLRAVVPPALAAFADHGVVLEAHLQNTLVAVDTDGMPVQALFRDAEGVKLLTDVERAAGWERLVYCLVVNHLCEVAAALAERRPGLDPWPALRRELARHDLPEITDLLTSPTLPGKTNLLLRWTGADGADARYLPLPNPLAAT
;
A
#
# COMPACT_ATOMS: atom_id res chain seq x y z
N MET A 1 -3.75 19.14 17.21
CA MET A 1 -2.86 18.27 18.01
C MET A 1 -1.44 18.58 17.58
N ASP A 2 -0.51 18.75 18.51
CA ASP A 2 0.92 18.87 18.16
C ASP A 2 1.37 17.54 17.55
N LEU A 3 1.64 17.55 16.24
CA LEU A 3 2.03 16.37 15.47
C LEU A 3 3.37 15.79 15.96
N THR A 4 4.18 16.56 16.68
CA THR A 4 5.47 16.09 17.21
C THR A 4 5.35 15.49 18.62
N SER A 5 4.17 15.52 19.23
CA SER A 5 3.95 14.99 20.57
C SER A 5 4.05 13.45 20.59
N PRO A 6 4.56 12.84 21.68
CA PRO A 6 4.52 11.38 21.86
C PRO A 6 3.10 10.79 21.73
N ALA A 7 2.08 11.54 22.15
CA ALA A 7 0.69 11.15 22.04
C ALA A 7 0.20 11.04 20.58
N ALA A 8 0.74 11.85 19.66
CA ALA A 8 0.42 11.74 18.24
C ALA A 8 0.95 10.43 17.64
N ALA A 9 2.20 10.07 17.97
CA ALA A 9 2.79 8.80 17.53
C ALA A 9 2.01 7.59 18.06
N ASP A 10 1.61 7.63 19.34
CA ASP A 10 0.77 6.60 19.95
C ASP A 10 -0.57 6.47 19.23
N ALA A 11 -1.24 7.58 18.90
CA ALA A 11 -2.52 7.55 18.19
C ALA A 11 -2.40 6.92 16.79
N TYR A 12 -1.38 7.30 16.02
CA TYR A 12 -1.13 6.75 14.67
C TYR A 12 -0.74 5.26 14.71
N ALA A 13 -0.01 4.82 15.75
CA ALA A 13 0.41 3.42 15.88
C ALA A 13 -0.67 2.52 16.51
N ALA A 14 -1.50 3.06 17.42
CA ALA A 14 -2.54 2.30 18.09
C ALA A 14 -3.71 1.96 17.16
N ALA A 15 -4.13 2.88 16.29
CA ALA A 15 -5.26 2.68 15.39
C ALA A 15 -5.17 1.40 14.52
N PRO A 16 -4.08 1.13 13.78
CA PRO A 16 -3.97 -0.07 12.97
C PRO A 16 -3.84 -1.36 13.79
N LEU A 17 -3.17 -1.29 14.96
CA LEU A 17 -3.07 -2.41 15.89
C LEU A 17 -4.43 -2.78 16.50
N LEU A 18 -5.20 -1.78 16.93
CA LEU A 18 -6.57 -1.95 17.42
C LEU A 18 -7.48 -2.49 16.31
N ASN A 19 -7.44 -1.92 15.10
CA ASN A 19 -8.20 -2.45 13.96
C ASN A 19 -7.94 -3.93 13.73
N CYS A 20 -6.67 -4.36 13.80
CA CYS A 20 -6.29 -5.76 13.74
C CYS A 20 -6.89 -6.59 14.88
N LEU A 21 -6.65 -6.21 16.14
CA LEU A 21 -7.15 -6.95 17.31
C LEU A 21 -8.68 -7.08 17.30
N LEU A 22 -9.36 -5.96 17.05
CA LEU A 22 -10.82 -5.87 17.10
C LEU A 22 -11.49 -6.66 15.98
N ARG A 23 -10.84 -6.74 14.81
CA ARG A 23 -11.37 -7.47 13.65
C ARG A 23 -11.07 -8.96 13.71
N GLU A 24 -9.90 -9.35 14.20
CA GLU A 24 -9.39 -10.71 14.03
C GLU A 24 -9.61 -11.61 15.24
N VAL A 25 -9.72 -11.03 16.44
CA VAL A 25 -9.66 -11.80 17.70
C VAL A 25 -10.74 -11.39 18.70
N ALA A 26 -11.11 -10.11 18.76
CA ALA A 26 -12.08 -9.63 19.74
C ALA A 26 -13.54 -9.85 19.29
N VAL A 27 -14.44 -9.97 20.25
CA VAL A 27 -15.88 -10.05 20.02
C VAL A 27 -16.53 -8.73 20.39
N ALA A 28 -17.17 -8.06 19.43
CA ALA A 28 -17.91 -6.82 19.68
C ALA A 28 -19.11 -7.08 20.61
N LEU A 29 -19.30 -6.22 21.61
CA LEU A 29 -20.46 -6.25 22.50
C LEU A 29 -21.52 -5.23 22.04
N PRO A 30 -22.82 -5.50 22.28
CA PRO A 30 -23.88 -4.56 21.96
C PRO A 30 -23.64 -3.20 22.65
N GLY A 31 -23.78 -2.13 21.90
CA GLY A 31 -23.62 -0.77 22.38
C GLY A 31 -24.02 0.24 21.31
N SER A 32 -24.34 1.45 21.74
CA SER A 32 -24.59 2.58 20.85
C SER A 32 -23.73 3.77 21.30
N GLY A 33 -23.29 4.57 20.33
CA GLY A 33 -22.42 5.72 20.56
C GLY A 33 -20.98 5.51 20.08
N ASP A 34 -20.15 6.50 20.37
CA ASP A 34 -18.76 6.59 19.90
C ASP A 34 -17.80 5.64 20.64
N VAL A 35 -18.16 5.20 21.85
CA VAL A 35 -17.40 4.24 22.64
C VAL A 35 -17.88 2.83 22.30
N ARG A 36 -17.00 2.01 21.74
CA ARG A 36 -17.26 0.62 21.36
C ARG A 36 -16.56 -0.32 22.31
N THR A 37 -17.30 -1.26 22.87
CA THR A 37 -16.77 -2.24 23.84
C THR A 37 -16.66 -3.62 23.19
N HIS A 38 -15.56 -4.29 23.47
CA HIS A 38 -15.22 -5.60 22.95
C HIS A 38 -14.79 -6.52 24.09
N ARG A 39 -15.09 -7.81 23.95
CA ARG A 39 -14.59 -8.88 24.80
C ARG A 39 -13.38 -9.53 24.14
N LEU A 40 -12.29 -9.61 24.88
CA LEU A 40 -11.05 -10.27 24.45
C LEU A 40 -11.07 -11.78 24.80
N PRO A 41 -10.21 -12.61 24.19
CA PRO A 41 -10.11 -14.05 24.49
C PRO A 41 -9.97 -14.38 25.98
N SER A 42 -9.22 -13.59 26.74
CA SER A 42 -9.07 -13.73 28.20
C SER A 42 -10.35 -13.47 28.99
N GLY A 43 -11.40 -12.94 28.36
CA GLY A 43 -12.61 -12.45 29.01
C GLY A 43 -12.55 -10.98 29.44
N ARG A 44 -11.38 -10.34 29.39
CA ARG A 44 -11.20 -8.90 29.64
C ARG A 44 -12.06 -8.07 28.69
N LEU A 45 -12.52 -6.91 29.18
CA LEU A 45 -13.22 -5.94 28.35
C LEU A 45 -12.27 -4.83 27.91
N LEU A 46 -12.28 -4.54 26.61
CA LEU A 46 -11.57 -3.43 25.99
C LEU A 46 -12.60 -2.48 25.38
N ARG A 47 -12.49 -1.19 25.65
CA ARG A 47 -13.28 -0.18 24.92
C ARG A 47 -12.37 0.80 24.19
N VAL A 48 -12.84 1.27 23.05
CA VAL A 48 -12.14 2.21 22.16
C VAL A 48 -13.10 3.29 21.69
N ARG A 49 -12.57 4.44 21.25
CA ARG A 49 -13.33 5.51 20.60
C ARG A 49 -13.06 5.59 19.12
N GLY A 50 -14.05 6.02 18.33
CA GLY A 50 -13.95 6.13 16.89
C GLY A 50 -14.09 4.77 16.18
N ALA A 51 -14.46 4.81 14.90
CA ALA A 51 -14.80 3.64 14.09
C ALA A 51 -13.62 3.12 13.26
N ARG A 52 -13.19 3.93 12.28
CA ARG A 52 -12.16 3.60 11.29
C ARG A 52 -10.74 3.72 11.86
N ARG A 53 -10.55 4.69 12.76
CA ARG A 53 -9.32 4.92 13.51
C ARG A 53 -9.60 4.80 15.01
N PRO A 54 -9.81 3.57 15.51
CA PRO A 54 -10.04 3.36 16.92
C PRO A 54 -8.85 3.90 17.72
N GLY A 55 -9.14 4.66 18.77
CA GLY A 55 -8.13 5.23 19.65
C GLY A 55 -8.58 5.22 21.10
N GLU A 56 -7.74 5.78 21.95
CA GLU A 56 -7.99 5.89 23.40
C GLU A 56 -8.39 4.56 24.06
N PRO A 57 -7.61 3.48 23.88
CA PRO A 57 -7.97 2.18 24.42
C PRO A 57 -8.03 2.21 25.95
N GLU A 58 -9.11 1.65 26.50
CA GLU A 58 -9.29 1.46 27.94
C GLU A 58 -9.63 0.00 28.25
N VAL A 59 -8.96 -0.57 29.25
CA VAL A 59 -9.19 -1.95 29.71
C VAL A 59 -9.96 -1.92 31.03
N ASN A 60 -10.92 -2.83 31.18
CA ASN A 60 -11.63 -3.02 32.45
C ASN A 60 -10.86 -3.97 33.37
N THR A 61 -10.49 -3.48 34.55
CA THR A 61 -9.92 -4.27 35.66
C THR A 61 -10.73 -4.03 36.92
N ASP A 62 -11.25 -5.09 37.51
CA ASP A 62 -12.06 -5.04 38.73
C ASP A 62 -13.24 -4.04 38.69
N GLY A 63 -13.89 -3.93 37.52
CA GLY A 63 -15.03 -3.04 37.32
C GLY A 63 -14.66 -1.59 36.98
N HIS A 64 -13.37 -1.24 36.98
CA HIS A 64 -12.88 0.10 36.65
C HIS A 64 -12.20 0.14 35.28
N TRP A 65 -12.38 1.24 34.55
CA TRP A 65 -11.77 1.44 33.23
C TRP A 65 -10.49 2.25 33.35
N HIS A 66 -9.42 1.73 32.74
CA HIS A 66 -8.10 2.35 32.75
C HIS A 66 -7.61 2.56 31.32
N ARG A 67 -7.27 3.81 30.97
CA ARG A 67 -6.62 4.13 29.70
C ARG A 67 -5.22 3.53 29.67
N ILE A 68 -4.88 2.89 28.56
CA ILE A 68 -3.58 2.27 28.34
C ILE A 68 -2.81 2.97 27.21
N GLY A 69 -1.49 3.05 27.34
CA GLY A 69 -0.59 3.54 26.30
C GLY A 69 -0.26 2.48 25.24
N HIS A 70 0.51 2.85 24.21
CA HIS A 70 0.86 1.92 23.12
C HIS A 70 1.63 0.69 23.61
N THR A 71 2.59 0.85 24.52
CA THR A 71 3.36 -0.28 25.09
C THR A 71 2.47 -1.27 25.84
N GLU A 72 1.52 -0.77 26.62
CA GLU A 72 0.56 -1.61 27.34
C GLU A 72 -0.42 -2.29 26.38
N LEU A 73 -0.82 -1.61 25.30
CA LEU A 73 -1.62 -2.21 24.23
C LEU A 73 -0.88 -3.34 23.52
N VAL A 74 0.42 -3.17 23.22
CA VAL A 74 1.25 -4.24 22.63
C VAL A 74 1.31 -5.45 23.55
N LYS A 75 1.54 -5.22 24.85
CA LYS A 75 1.53 -6.30 25.86
C LYS A 75 0.17 -7.01 25.91
N LEU A 76 -0.93 -6.25 25.96
CA LEU A 76 -2.28 -6.79 25.94
C LEU A 76 -2.50 -7.68 24.71
N VAL A 77 -2.18 -7.18 23.51
CA VAL A 77 -2.34 -7.93 22.26
C VAL A 77 -1.53 -9.22 22.28
N ALA A 78 -0.27 -9.19 22.73
CA ALA A 78 0.58 -10.38 22.81
C ALA A 78 0.02 -11.44 23.77
N GLU A 79 -0.49 -11.02 24.93
CA GLU A 79 -1.15 -11.91 25.90
C GLU A 79 -2.42 -12.54 25.31
N GLU A 80 -3.27 -11.74 24.67
CA GLU A 80 -4.51 -12.24 24.05
C GLU A 80 -4.23 -13.20 22.90
N LEU A 81 -3.22 -12.93 22.07
CA LEU A 81 -2.83 -13.81 20.97
C LEU A 81 -2.23 -15.12 21.49
N THR A 82 -1.43 -15.07 22.56
CA THR A 82 -0.91 -16.29 23.19
C THR A 82 -2.04 -17.17 23.70
N LEU A 83 -3.04 -16.57 24.36
CA LEU A 83 -4.23 -17.30 24.83
C LEU A 83 -5.09 -17.84 23.68
N HIS A 84 -5.28 -17.04 22.63
CA HIS A 84 -6.13 -17.40 21.49
C HIS A 84 -5.53 -18.49 20.61
N THR A 85 -4.20 -18.46 20.41
CA THR A 85 -3.51 -19.34 19.46
C THR A 85 -2.74 -20.49 20.13
N GLY A 86 -2.40 -20.36 21.42
CA GLY A 86 -1.50 -21.27 22.11
C GLY A 86 -0.03 -21.10 21.73
N LEU A 87 0.32 -20.09 20.91
CA LEU A 87 1.67 -19.82 20.42
C LEU A 87 2.24 -18.54 21.02
N SER A 88 3.54 -18.55 21.31
CA SER A 88 4.30 -17.35 21.71
C SER A 88 5.07 -16.78 20.52
N ASN A 89 5.07 -15.45 20.38
CA ASN A 89 5.88 -14.74 19.39
C ASN A 89 6.56 -13.54 20.05
N HIS A 90 7.89 -13.51 20.03
CA HIS A 90 8.69 -12.45 20.66
C HIS A 90 9.06 -11.32 19.70
N ASP A 91 9.08 -11.60 18.40
CA ASP A 91 9.51 -10.65 17.37
C ASP A 91 8.42 -9.63 17.07
N LEU A 92 7.17 -10.08 16.93
CA LEU A 92 6.08 -9.19 16.52
C LEU A 92 5.78 -8.06 17.54
N PRO A 93 5.78 -8.30 18.87
CA PRO A 93 5.66 -7.22 19.84
C PRO A 93 6.77 -6.17 19.70
N ALA A 94 8.02 -6.59 19.43
CA ALA A 94 9.12 -5.66 19.18
C ALA A 94 8.85 -4.83 17.91
N GLU A 95 8.41 -5.47 16.82
CA GLU A 95 8.03 -4.76 15.59
C GLU A 95 6.88 -3.75 15.80
N MET A 96 5.91 -4.05 16.66
CA MET A 96 4.81 -3.12 16.98
C MET A 96 5.30 -1.88 17.73
N ILE A 97 6.32 -2.02 18.58
CA ILE A 97 7.00 -0.90 19.25
C ILE A 97 7.84 -0.12 18.25
N ASP A 98 8.65 -0.81 17.44
CA ASP A 98 9.47 -0.19 16.39
C ASP A 98 8.62 0.60 15.39
N SER A 99 7.43 0.10 15.04
CA SER A 99 6.49 0.81 14.19
C SER A 99 6.03 2.14 14.81
N ARG A 100 5.84 2.20 16.12
CA ARG A 100 5.45 3.43 16.82
C ARG A 100 6.61 4.42 16.89
N ASP A 101 7.82 3.94 17.13
CA ASP A 101 9.02 4.79 17.17
C ASP A 101 9.40 5.30 15.78
N ALA A 102 9.19 4.49 14.75
CA ALA A 102 9.27 4.91 13.35
C ALA A 102 8.31 6.07 13.06
N VAL A 103 7.05 5.98 13.51
CA VAL A 103 6.08 7.07 13.38
C VAL A 103 6.56 8.33 14.11
N ALA A 104 7.05 8.21 15.35
CA ALA A 104 7.53 9.37 16.11
C ALA A 104 8.68 10.10 15.40
N ALA A 105 9.63 9.35 14.85
CA ALA A 105 10.75 9.88 14.09
C ALA A 105 10.30 10.52 12.76
N ILE A 106 9.37 9.87 12.04
CA ILE A 106 8.75 10.41 10.83
C ILE A 106 8.07 11.74 11.12
N LEU A 107 7.25 11.83 12.16
CA LEU A 107 6.52 13.05 12.53
C LEU A 107 7.49 14.19 12.87
N THR A 108 8.56 13.87 13.60
CA THR A 108 9.62 14.84 13.94
C THR A 108 10.33 15.36 12.69
N ALA A 109 10.69 14.48 11.75
CA ALA A 109 11.34 14.86 10.50
C ALA A 109 10.40 15.68 9.61
N ARG A 110 9.15 15.20 9.46
CA ARG A 110 8.11 15.84 8.66
C ARG A 110 7.83 17.27 9.11
N ALA A 111 7.80 17.53 10.43
CA ALA A 111 7.58 18.87 10.98
C ALA A 111 8.66 19.88 10.59
N ARG A 112 9.85 19.41 10.18
CA ARG A 112 10.98 20.24 9.75
C ARG A 112 11.16 20.27 8.23
N ALA A 113 10.42 19.44 7.50
CA ALA A 113 10.53 19.31 6.06
C ALA A 113 9.50 20.22 5.35
N THR A 114 9.84 20.66 4.14
CA THR A 114 8.88 21.35 3.28
C THR A 114 8.13 20.30 2.45
N PRO A 115 6.79 20.23 2.52
CA PRO A 115 6.02 19.31 1.68
C PRO A 115 6.21 19.65 0.19
N PRO A 116 6.17 18.65 -0.72
CA PRO A 116 6.13 18.93 -2.15
C PRO A 116 4.93 19.80 -2.51
N THR A 117 5.05 20.61 -3.56
CA THR A 117 3.93 21.41 -4.07
C THR A 117 2.97 20.58 -4.91
N ASP A 118 3.48 19.56 -5.61
CA ASP A 118 2.71 18.64 -6.43
C ASP A 118 1.71 17.82 -5.58
N PRO A 119 0.39 17.95 -5.82
CA PRO A 119 -0.64 17.22 -5.10
C PRO A 119 -0.49 15.69 -5.18
N TYR A 120 0.00 15.16 -6.30
CA TYR A 120 0.25 13.72 -6.45
C TYR A 120 1.31 13.27 -5.44
N LEU A 121 2.47 13.92 -5.45
CA LEU A 121 3.56 13.64 -4.52
C LEU A 121 3.11 13.80 -3.07
N ARG A 122 2.36 14.87 -2.75
CA ARG A 122 1.83 15.06 -1.40
C ARG A 122 0.91 13.91 -0.97
N SER A 123 0.08 13.39 -1.87
CA SER A 123 -0.83 12.27 -1.59
C SER A 123 -0.09 10.94 -1.36
N GLU A 124 0.98 10.67 -2.13
CA GLU A 124 1.86 9.51 -1.91
C GLU A 124 2.62 9.61 -0.58
N GLN A 125 2.97 10.84 -0.18
CA GLN A 125 3.72 11.15 1.02
C GLN A 125 2.84 11.45 2.24
N SER A 126 1.53 11.22 2.18
CA SER A 126 0.62 11.53 3.30
C SER A 126 0.37 10.36 4.25
N LEU A 127 0.75 9.14 3.89
CA LEU A 127 0.40 7.90 4.62
C LEU A 127 1.12 7.77 5.96
N LEU A 128 0.73 8.49 7.01
CA LEU A 128 1.37 8.44 8.34
C LEU A 128 1.02 7.15 9.10
N THR A 129 -0.24 6.71 9.04
CA THR A 129 -0.72 5.48 9.68
C THR A 129 -0.20 4.24 8.94
N GLY A 130 -0.11 4.30 7.62
CA GLY A 130 0.20 3.14 6.77
C GLY A 130 -1.00 2.22 6.60
N HIS A 131 -0.78 0.91 6.51
CA HIS A 131 -1.87 -0.05 6.28
C HIS A 131 -2.80 -0.13 7.50
N PRO A 132 -4.12 0.17 7.36
CA PRO A 132 -5.03 0.33 8.50
C PRO A 132 -5.37 -0.95 9.25
N TYR A 133 -5.06 -2.11 8.66
CA TYR A 133 -5.21 -3.43 9.26
C TYR A 133 -3.89 -4.20 9.22
N HIS A 134 -2.83 -3.66 9.80
CA HIS A 134 -1.56 -4.37 9.98
C HIS A 134 -0.99 -4.00 11.36
N PRO A 135 -0.42 -4.94 12.14
CA PRO A 135 0.02 -4.66 13.51
C PRO A 135 1.18 -3.64 13.61
N ALA A 136 2.05 -3.62 12.62
CA ALA A 136 3.27 -2.81 12.61
C ALA A 136 3.50 -2.16 11.21
N PRO A 137 2.59 -1.30 10.74
CA PRO A 137 2.58 -0.85 9.33
C PRO A 137 3.76 0.05 8.97
N LYS A 138 4.43 0.64 9.97
CA LYS A 138 5.61 1.50 9.80
C LYS A 138 6.90 0.86 10.29
N ALA A 139 6.84 -0.36 10.80
CA ALA A 139 8.05 -1.14 11.00
C ALA A 139 8.71 -1.38 9.64
N ARG A 140 9.99 -1.07 9.58
CA ARG A 140 10.84 -1.28 8.41
C ARG A 140 12.01 -2.11 8.93
N GLY A 141 12.13 -3.34 8.45
CA GLY A 141 13.34 -4.12 8.67
C GLY A 141 14.58 -3.35 8.17
N GLY A 142 15.78 -3.81 8.52
CA GLY A 142 17.01 -3.21 7.96
C GLY A 142 17.67 -2.11 8.80
N GLY A 143 17.39 -2.07 10.10
CA GLY A 143 18.21 -1.35 11.08
C GLY A 143 17.57 -0.07 11.63
N PRO A 144 18.35 0.77 12.34
CA PRO A 144 17.83 1.91 13.07
C PRO A 144 17.21 2.95 12.13
N VAL A 145 16.22 3.69 12.64
CA VAL A 145 15.45 4.70 11.89
C VAL A 145 16.32 5.64 11.05
N ALA A 146 17.46 6.06 11.59
CA ALA A 146 18.39 6.96 10.92
C ALA A 146 18.88 6.45 9.55
N ARG A 147 18.92 5.13 9.32
CA ARG A 147 19.37 4.55 8.04
C ARG A 147 18.34 4.67 6.93
N TRP A 148 17.05 4.68 7.25
CA TRP A 148 15.98 4.68 6.24
C TRP A 148 15.17 5.97 6.18
N LEU A 149 15.22 6.80 7.24
CA LEU A 149 14.48 8.05 7.31
C LEU A 149 14.75 9.01 6.14
N PRO A 150 15.98 9.12 5.60
CA PRO A 150 16.25 9.92 4.40
C PRO A 150 15.49 9.47 3.15
N TYR A 151 14.91 8.26 3.16
CA TYR A 151 14.17 7.66 2.06
C TYR A 151 12.67 7.51 2.38
N ALA A 152 12.20 8.06 3.50
CA ALA A 152 10.83 7.92 3.95
C ALA A 152 9.87 8.91 3.27
N PRO A 153 8.87 8.44 2.48
CA PRO A 153 7.92 9.33 1.82
C PRO A 153 7.17 10.22 2.82
N GLU A 154 6.82 9.69 3.98
CA GLU A 154 6.10 10.38 5.05
C GLU A 154 6.90 11.50 5.70
N ALA A 155 8.23 11.50 5.55
CA ALA A 155 9.11 12.58 6.01
C ALA A 155 9.34 13.66 4.93
N HIS A 156 8.58 13.60 3.82
CA HIS A 156 8.80 14.43 2.63
C HIS A 156 10.20 14.28 2.03
N ALA A 157 10.74 13.06 2.09
CA ALA A 157 12.02 12.74 1.52
C ALA A 157 12.05 13.01 0.01
N ARG A 158 13.23 13.44 -0.46
CA ARG A 158 13.68 13.45 -1.86
C ARG A 158 15.19 13.32 -1.83
N PHE A 159 15.76 12.64 -2.82
CA PHE A 159 17.19 12.36 -2.85
C PHE A 159 17.63 12.00 -4.28
N PRO A 160 18.91 12.18 -4.63
CA PRO A 160 19.41 11.72 -5.92
C PRO A 160 19.60 10.20 -5.92
N LEU A 161 19.46 9.58 -7.09
CA LEU A 161 19.76 8.17 -7.30
C LEU A 161 21.27 7.94 -7.27
N THR A 162 21.71 6.77 -6.80
CA THR A 162 23.08 6.31 -7.07
C THR A 162 23.13 5.74 -8.48
N LEU A 163 24.14 6.11 -9.26
CA LEU A 163 24.37 5.60 -10.61
C LEU A 163 25.55 4.64 -10.61
N LEU A 164 25.32 3.43 -11.14
CA LEU A 164 26.32 2.39 -11.33
C LEU A 164 26.55 2.16 -12.83
N GLY A 165 27.77 1.78 -13.19
CA GLY A 165 28.07 1.18 -14.47
C GLY A 165 28.17 -0.33 -14.28
N VAL A 166 27.36 -1.10 -15.01
CA VAL A 166 27.44 -2.56 -15.06
C VAL A 166 28.17 -2.97 -16.32
N ARG A 167 29.16 -3.85 -16.22
CA ARG A 167 29.90 -4.35 -17.39
C ARG A 167 28.91 -4.99 -18.37
N GLU A 168 29.03 -4.67 -19.67
CA GLU A 168 28.02 -5.03 -20.69
C GLU A 168 27.68 -6.52 -20.75
N ASP A 169 28.65 -7.40 -20.51
CA ASP A 169 28.49 -8.86 -20.52
C ASP A 169 27.70 -9.43 -19.32
N ALA A 170 27.53 -8.63 -18.26
CA ALA A 170 26.81 -9.02 -17.04
C ALA A 170 25.39 -8.43 -16.97
N VAL A 171 24.98 -7.62 -17.95
CA VAL A 171 23.67 -6.96 -17.96
C VAL A 171 22.58 -7.94 -18.35
N VAL A 172 21.49 -7.93 -17.59
CA VAL A 172 20.26 -8.63 -17.94
C VAL A 172 19.12 -7.63 -18.02
N GLU A 173 18.40 -7.61 -19.15
CA GLU A 173 17.24 -6.75 -19.34
C GLU A 173 16.15 -7.42 -20.17
N GLU A 174 14.92 -6.99 -19.93
CA GLU A 174 13.75 -7.41 -20.70
C GLU A 174 12.76 -6.25 -20.83
N GLY A 175 12.13 -6.11 -21.99
CA GLY A 175 11.21 -5.02 -22.28
C GLY A 175 11.92 -3.72 -22.68
N ASP A 176 11.25 -2.59 -22.48
CA ASP A 176 11.83 -1.27 -22.77
C ASP A 176 12.47 -0.68 -21.50
N THR A 177 13.80 -0.64 -21.50
CA THR A 177 14.64 -0.05 -20.45
C THR A 177 15.33 1.24 -20.89
N SER A 178 15.00 1.76 -22.08
CA SER A 178 15.71 2.90 -22.70
C SER A 178 15.70 4.17 -21.85
N ALA A 179 14.66 4.37 -21.04
CA ALA A 179 14.57 5.47 -20.10
C ALA A 179 15.74 5.49 -19.09
N LEU A 180 16.28 4.32 -18.72
CA LEU A 180 17.41 4.21 -17.80
C LEU A 180 18.68 4.85 -18.38
N ASP A 181 18.88 4.74 -19.70
CA ASP A 181 20.07 5.26 -20.38
C ASP A 181 20.12 6.80 -20.37
N SER A 182 18.99 7.47 -20.11
CA SER A 182 18.89 8.93 -20.03
C SER A 182 19.19 9.51 -18.63
N LEU A 183 19.48 8.66 -17.64
CA LEU A 183 19.67 9.08 -16.24
C LEU A 183 21.09 9.60 -15.97
N GLY A 184 22.04 9.35 -16.87
CA GLY A 184 23.45 9.72 -16.76
C GLY A 184 24.27 9.13 -17.91
N GLU A 185 25.60 9.16 -17.79
CA GLU A 185 26.52 8.63 -18.81
C GLU A 185 27.34 7.47 -18.24
N ALA A 186 27.45 6.37 -18.99
CA ALA A 186 28.31 5.24 -18.68
C ALA A 186 29.51 5.20 -19.65
N PRO A 187 30.72 4.83 -19.19
CA PRO A 187 31.88 4.70 -20.07
C PRO A 187 31.73 3.50 -21.03
N PRO A 188 32.52 3.45 -22.13
CA PRO A 188 32.49 2.31 -23.05
C PRO A 188 32.70 0.96 -22.34
N GLY A 189 31.91 -0.06 -22.72
CA GLY A 189 31.93 -1.38 -22.10
C GLY A 189 31.07 -1.51 -20.83
N TYR A 190 30.38 -0.43 -20.43
CA TYR A 190 29.45 -0.41 -19.30
C TYR A 190 28.08 0.12 -19.72
N ARG A 191 27.02 -0.44 -19.13
CA ARG A 191 25.64 0.05 -19.20
C ARG A 191 25.27 0.74 -17.90
N LEU A 192 24.48 1.80 -17.99
CA LEU A 192 24.00 2.53 -16.83
C LEU A 192 22.97 1.70 -16.06
N LEU A 193 23.12 1.64 -14.74
CA LEU A 193 22.14 1.04 -13.84
C LEU A 193 21.93 1.97 -12.64
N PRO A 194 20.76 2.62 -12.51
CA PRO A 194 20.45 3.32 -11.27
C PRO A 194 20.20 2.33 -10.15
N ALA A 195 20.52 2.71 -8.92
CA ALA A 195 20.25 1.93 -7.73
C ALA A 195 19.64 2.82 -6.64
N HIS A 196 18.73 2.24 -5.85
CA HIS A 196 18.23 2.89 -4.65
C HIS A 196 19.39 2.98 -3.63
N PRO A 197 19.75 4.16 -3.10
CA PRO A 197 20.90 4.30 -2.21
C PRO A 197 20.82 3.37 -0.99
N TRP A 198 19.66 3.30 -0.33
CA TRP A 198 19.43 2.36 0.78
C TRP A 198 19.67 0.90 0.42
N GLN A 199 19.33 0.47 -0.80
CA GLN A 199 19.54 -0.92 -1.21
C GLN A 199 21.03 -1.27 -1.23
N LEU A 200 21.89 -0.34 -1.66
CA LEU A 200 23.34 -0.54 -1.66
C LEU A 200 23.95 -0.65 -0.26
N ASP A 201 23.26 -0.14 0.77
CA ASP A 201 23.67 -0.28 2.17
C ASP A 201 23.22 -1.63 2.78
N LEU A 202 22.31 -2.34 2.10
CA LEU A 202 21.71 -3.59 2.57
C LEU A 202 22.35 -4.84 1.96
N VAL A 203 23.00 -4.71 0.80
CA VAL A 203 23.58 -5.84 0.07
C VAL A 203 25.10 -5.73 -0.03
N ASP A 204 25.79 -6.88 0.00
CA ASP A 204 27.23 -6.94 -0.22
C ASP A 204 27.54 -7.13 -1.72
N LEU A 205 28.22 -6.14 -2.30
CA LEU A 205 28.63 -6.11 -3.71
C LEU A 205 30.15 -5.95 -3.85
N THR A 206 30.91 -6.19 -2.77
CA THR A 206 32.35 -5.91 -2.69
C THR A 206 33.13 -6.56 -3.83
N ASP A 207 32.89 -7.84 -4.10
CA ASP A 207 33.58 -8.58 -5.15
C ASP A 207 33.28 -8.03 -6.55
N ALA A 208 32.03 -7.64 -6.81
CA ALA A 208 31.62 -7.10 -8.10
C ALA A 208 32.25 -5.72 -8.39
N PHE A 209 32.51 -4.92 -7.35
CA PHE A 209 33.30 -3.69 -7.50
C PHE A 209 34.80 -4.00 -7.65
N ALA A 210 35.31 -4.98 -6.92
CA ALA A 210 36.74 -5.33 -6.93
C ALA A 210 37.21 -5.89 -8.29
N ASP A 211 36.37 -6.68 -8.96
CA ASP A 211 36.68 -7.29 -10.26
C ASP A 211 36.18 -6.48 -11.48
N GLY A 212 35.61 -5.29 -11.23
CA GLY A 212 35.19 -4.36 -12.27
C GLY A 212 33.87 -4.73 -12.97
N ARG A 213 33.10 -5.71 -12.49
CA ARG A 213 31.72 -5.93 -12.96
C ARG A 213 30.81 -4.74 -12.66
N LEU A 214 31.07 -4.02 -11.57
CA LEU A 214 30.42 -2.77 -11.20
C LEU A 214 31.45 -1.64 -11.05
N ILE A 215 31.06 -0.45 -11.48
CA ILE A 215 31.76 0.81 -11.18
C ILE A 215 30.78 1.85 -10.66
N ARG A 216 31.26 2.77 -9.81
CA ARG A 216 30.44 3.91 -9.34
C ARG A 216 30.55 5.07 -10.32
N LEU A 217 29.41 5.59 -10.77
CA LEU A 217 29.32 6.72 -11.70
C LEU A 217 28.88 8.03 -11.01
N GLY A 218 28.64 7.97 -9.69
CA GLY A 218 28.18 9.11 -8.89
C GLY A 218 26.68 9.06 -8.66
N THR A 219 26.01 10.21 -8.75
CA THR A 219 24.58 10.36 -8.49
C THR A 219 23.86 11.07 -9.63
N SER A 220 22.54 10.89 -9.74
CA SER A 220 21.74 11.67 -10.69
C SER A 220 21.84 13.17 -10.42
N ALA A 221 21.74 13.98 -11.48
CA ALA A 221 21.75 15.44 -11.38
C ALA A 221 20.43 16.04 -10.85
N PHE A 222 19.44 15.18 -10.58
CA PHE A 222 18.11 15.54 -10.09
C PHE A 222 17.72 14.61 -8.95
N ASP A 223 16.80 15.07 -8.11
CA ASP A 223 16.20 14.26 -7.05
C ASP A 223 15.02 13.44 -7.57
N VAL A 224 14.85 12.27 -6.97
CA VAL A 224 13.65 11.45 -7.09
C VAL A 224 12.86 11.45 -5.79
N TRP A 225 11.58 11.15 -5.91
CA TRP A 225 10.62 11.21 -4.82
C TRP A 225 10.11 9.81 -4.50
N PRO A 226 10.36 9.26 -3.30
CA PRO A 226 9.76 7.99 -2.89
C PRO A 226 8.24 8.13 -2.82
N THR A 227 7.55 7.15 -3.41
CA THR A 227 6.10 6.97 -3.30
C THR A 227 5.73 6.22 -2.01
N ALA A 228 4.44 5.98 -1.76
CA ALA A 228 3.97 5.17 -0.64
C ALA A 228 4.57 3.75 -0.58
N ALA A 229 5.02 3.21 -1.73
CA ALA A 229 5.71 1.92 -1.80
C ALA A 229 7.16 1.97 -1.30
N ILE A 230 7.71 3.16 -1.02
CA ILE A 230 9.10 3.45 -0.64
C ILE A 230 10.07 3.16 -1.80
N ARG A 231 10.13 1.90 -2.26
CA ARG A 231 11.01 1.42 -3.33
C ARG A 231 10.64 1.86 -4.74
N THR A 232 9.47 2.48 -4.93
CA THR A 232 9.10 3.08 -6.23
C THR A 232 9.31 4.58 -6.13
N LEU A 233 10.21 5.11 -6.95
CA LEU A 233 10.66 6.49 -6.96
C LEU A 233 10.13 7.18 -8.22
N TYR A 234 9.62 8.40 -8.07
CA TYR A 234 9.11 9.22 -9.17
C TYR A 234 10.09 10.34 -9.50
N ALA A 235 10.36 10.55 -10.79
CA ALA A 235 11.13 11.67 -11.32
C ALA A 235 10.19 12.61 -12.11
N PRO A 236 9.59 13.65 -11.48
CA PRO A 236 8.52 14.43 -12.08
C PRO A 236 8.89 15.11 -13.40
N GLU A 237 10.09 15.71 -13.49
CA GLU A 237 10.54 16.41 -14.70
C GLU A 237 10.76 15.48 -15.89
N ARG A 238 10.88 14.18 -15.63
CA ARG A 238 11.08 13.13 -16.64
C ARG A 238 9.83 12.32 -16.89
N ASP A 239 8.81 12.52 -16.07
CA ASP A 239 7.58 11.74 -16.07
C ASP A 239 7.88 10.23 -16.08
N LEU A 240 8.65 9.79 -15.08
CA LEU A 240 9.19 8.44 -15.02
C LEU A 240 9.14 7.88 -13.61
N PHE A 241 8.61 6.66 -13.49
CA PHE A 241 8.69 5.88 -12.27
C PHE A 241 9.77 4.80 -12.39
N LEU A 242 10.55 4.64 -11.33
CA LEU A 242 11.57 3.61 -11.19
C LEU A 242 11.26 2.79 -9.93
N LYS A 243 10.96 1.50 -10.10
CA LYS A 243 10.70 0.58 -8.99
C LYS A 243 11.93 -0.28 -8.76
N PHE A 244 12.55 -0.14 -7.60
CA PHE A 244 13.80 -0.83 -7.25
C PHE A 244 13.53 -2.05 -6.39
N SER A 245 14.44 -3.01 -6.43
CA SER A 245 14.54 -3.95 -5.32
C SER A 245 14.96 -3.26 -4.03
N LEU A 246 14.40 -3.69 -2.91
CA LEU A 246 14.75 -3.20 -1.58
C LEU A 246 14.63 -4.33 -0.56
N ASP A 247 15.76 -4.78 -0.02
CA ASP A 247 15.84 -5.98 0.82
C ASP A 247 15.42 -5.73 2.28
N VAL A 248 14.19 -5.21 2.41
CA VAL A 248 13.57 -4.80 3.66
C VAL A 248 12.17 -5.34 3.70
N ARG A 249 11.79 -5.93 4.84
CA ARG A 249 10.40 -6.26 5.13
C ARG A 249 9.61 -4.97 5.35
N ILE A 250 8.60 -4.75 4.50
CA ILE A 250 7.61 -3.66 4.65
C ILE A 250 6.25 -4.33 4.70
N THR A 251 5.54 -4.16 5.82
CA THR A 251 4.34 -4.95 6.15
C THR A 251 4.64 -6.45 6.17
N ASN A 252 3.96 -7.26 5.36
CA ASN A 252 4.13 -8.72 5.38
C ASN A 252 5.30 -9.22 4.51
N ASP A 253 5.78 -8.43 3.55
CA ASP A 253 6.64 -8.92 2.49
C ASP A 253 8.01 -8.22 2.48
N ILE A 254 9.05 -8.99 2.12
CA ILE A 254 10.34 -8.42 1.72
C ILE A 254 10.16 -7.77 0.35
N ARG A 255 10.52 -6.50 0.23
CA ARG A 255 10.31 -5.71 -1.00
C ARG A 255 11.40 -5.90 -2.03
N ARG A 256 11.78 -7.16 -2.24
CA ARG A 256 12.66 -7.59 -3.33
C ARG A 256 11.87 -7.68 -4.64
N LEU A 257 12.53 -7.42 -5.77
CA LEU A 257 11.99 -7.76 -7.09
C LEU A 257 12.44 -9.18 -7.42
N TRP A 258 11.58 -10.15 -7.16
CA TRP A 258 11.94 -11.56 -7.32
C TRP A 258 12.11 -11.93 -8.78
N ARG A 259 13.09 -12.80 -9.06
CA ARG A 259 13.40 -13.23 -10.42
C ARG A 259 12.20 -13.88 -11.11
N HIS A 260 11.41 -14.65 -10.37
CA HIS A 260 10.24 -15.33 -10.92
C HIS A 260 9.12 -14.35 -11.30
N ASP A 261 8.92 -13.30 -10.51
CA ASP A 261 7.94 -12.25 -10.80
C ASP A 261 8.37 -11.39 -11.99
N LEU A 262 9.65 -11.00 -12.05
CA LEU A 262 10.21 -10.25 -13.17
C LEU A 262 10.07 -11.00 -14.50
N ARG A 263 10.29 -12.32 -14.51
CA ARG A 263 10.09 -13.17 -15.69
C ARG A 263 8.62 -13.27 -16.14
N ALA A 264 7.67 -13.09 -15.22
CA ALA A 264 6.24 -13.09 -15.54
C ALA A 264 5.71 -11.70 -15.92
N LEU A 265 6.44 -10.64 -15.55
CA LEU A 265 6.03 -9.25 -15.64
C LEU A 265 5.55 -8.83 -17.03
N ARG A 266 6.33 -9.09 -18.09
CA ARG A 266 5.97 -8.65 -19.45
C ARG A 266 4.65 -9.27 -19.92
N ARG A 267 4.35 -10.49 -19.47
CA ARG A 267 3.10 -11.17 -19.79
C ARG A 267 1.92 -10.52 -19.08
N THR A 268 2.03 -10.27 -17.78
CA THR A 268 0.95 -9.64 -17.00
C THR A 268 0.73 -8.18 -17.40
N ASP A 269 1.81 -7.44 -17.61
CA ASP A 269 1.77 -6.05 -18.09
C ASP A 269 1.11 -5.94 -19.48
N ARG A 270 1.51 -6.77 -20.46
CA ARG A 270 0.88 -6.74 -21.79
C ARG A 270 -0.61 -7.07 -21.75
N ALA A 271 -1.02 -7.99 -20.88
CA ALA A 271 -2.42 -8.32 -20.70
C ALA A 271 -3.20 -7.13 -20.11
N ALA A 272 -2.64 -6.45 -19.12
CA ALA A 272 -3.21 -5.24 -18.54
C ALA A 272 -3.26 -4.10 -19.57
N VAL A 273 -2.17 -3.80 -20.29
CA VAL A 273 -2.16 -2.80 -21.38
C VAL A 273 -3.29 -3.06 -22.38
N LYS A 274 -3.49 -4.32 -22.78
CA LYS A 274 -4.60 -4.70 -23.67
C LYS A 274 -5.98 -4.47 -23.04
N ALA A 275 -6.16 -4.79 -21.76
CA ALA A 275 -7.40 -4.57 -21.02
C ALA A 275 -7.79 -3.10 -20.88
N PHE A 276 -6.81 -2.19 -20.92
CA PHE A 276 -7.03 -0.75 -20.72
C PHE A 276 -6.89 0.11 -21.98
N ALA A 277 -6.60 -0.50 -23.15
CA ALA A 277 -6.28 0.24 -24.38
C ALA A 277 -7.37 1.22 -24.83
N ASP A 278 -8.64 0.82 -24.72
CA ASP A 278 -9.80 1.60 -25.20
C ASP A 278 -10.71 2.08 -24.04
N GLY A 279 -10.24 1.96 -22.80
CA GLY A 279 -11.03 2.21 -21.60
C GLY A 279 -10.97 3.67 -21.11
N PRO A 280 -11.92 4.10 -20.27
CA PRO A 280 -11.91 5.44 -19.67
C PRO A 280 -10.86 5.63 -18.56
N ALA A 281 -10.21 4.53 -18.13
CA ALA A 281 -9.15 4.47 -17.13
C ALA A 281 -7.81 4.11 -17.79
N ALA A 282 -6.70 4.46 -17.13
CA ALA A 282 -5.36 4.18 -17.66
C ALA A 282 -4.65 3.07 -16.88
N TRP A 283 -3.74 2.37 -17.56
CA TRP A 283 -2.78 1.45 -16.96
C TRP A 283 -1.38 2.06 -17.07
N LEU A 284 -0.69 2.21 -15.94
CA LEU A 284 0.70 2.64 -15.91
C LEU A 284 1.61 1.43 -16.15
N SER A 285 2.08 1.25 -17.38
CA SER A 285 2.80 0.06 -17.82
C SER A 285 4.16 -0.08 -17.15
N ASP A 286 4.47 -1.30 -16.69
CA ASP A 286 5.82 -1.73 -16.31
C ASP A 286 6.57 -2.15 -17.60
N ARG A 287 7.13 -1.16 -18.29
CA ARG A 287 7.72 -1.26 -19.64
C ARG A 287 8.81 -2.32 -19.77
N GLY A 288 9.62 -2.47 -18.73
CA GLY A 288 10.76 -3.38 -18.71
C GLY A 288 11.57 -3.27 -17.43
N TYR A 289 12.56 -4.16 -17.28
CA TYR A 289 13.51 -4.13 -16.17
C TYR A 289 14.94 -4.31 -16.65
N ARG A 290 15.89 -3.76 -15.87
CA ARG A 290 17.32 -4.01 -16.00
C ARG A 290 17.88 -4.47 -14.67
N THR A 291 18.82 -5.40 -14.72
CA THR A 291 19.54 -5.96 -13.56
C THR A 291 20.88 -6.58 -14.01
N THR A 292 21.53 -7.34 -13.14
CA THR A 292 22.77 -8.07 -13.42
C THR A 292 22.56 -9.59 -13.33
N ASP A 293 23.43 -10.39 -13.95
CA ASP A 293 23.37 -11.86 -13.86
C ASP A 293 23.78 -12.40 -12.47
N PHE A 294 24.69 -11.70 -11.79
CA PHE A 294 25.30 -12.09 -10.51
C PHE A 294 24.56 -11.57 -9.26
N ALA A 295 23.72 -10.54 -9.40
CA ALA A 295 22.94 -9.93 -8.31
C ALA A 295 21.53 -9.56 -8.81
N PHE A 296 20.90 -10.53 -9.48
CA PHE A 296 19.71 -10.34 -10.30
C PHE A 296 18.55 -9.71 -9.54
N GLU A 297 18.32 -10.12 -8.30
CA GLU A 297 17.19 -9.62 -7.53
C GLU A 297 17.58 -8.37 -6.74
N GLU A 298 18.82 -8.29 -6.29
CA GLU A 298 19.34 -7.22 -5.45
C GLU A 298 19.49 -5.89 -6.19
N LEU A 299 19.82 -5.96 -7.49
CA LEU A 299 20.10 -4.80 -8.35
C LEU A 299 19.02 -4.52 -9.40
N ALA A 300 17.89 -5.23 -9.34
CA ALA A 300 16.80 -5.02 -10.28
C ALA A 300 16.16 -3.63 -10.14
N VAL A 301 15.93 -3.00 -11.30
CA VAL A 301 15.11 -1.80 -11.45
C VAL A 301 14.11 -1.99 -12.58
N LEU A 302 12.85 -1.64 -12.30
CA LEU A 302 11.73 -1.61 -13.22
C LEU A 302 11.48 -0.19 -13.71
N VAL A 303 11.24 -0.05 -15.01
CA VAL A 303 10.81 1.18 -15.67
C VAL A 303 9.30 1.17 -15.78
N ARG A 304 8.63 2.15 -15.16
CA ARG A 304 7.18 2.33 -15.22
C ARG A 304 6.81 3.67 -15.86
N ASP A 305 5.75 3.64 -16.66
CA ASP A 305 5.12 4.82 -17.23
C ASP A 305 4.88 5.92 -16.19
N GLY A 306 5.22 7.16 -16.55
CA GLY A 306 4.66 8.34 -15.91
C GLY A 306 3.22 8.62 -16.34
N PHE A 307 2.80 9.87 -16.21
CA PHE A 307 1.44 10.34 -16.43
C PHE A 307 1.19 10.92 -17.82
N HIS A 308 2.22 11.33 -18.56
CA HIS A 308 2.08 11.86 -19.90
C HIS A 308 1.46 10.81 -20.82
N GLY A 309 0.42 11.23 -21.56
CA GLY A 309 -0.35 10.35 -22.43
C GLY A 309 -1.39 9.47 -21.70
N HIS A 310 -1.33 9.40 -20.36
CA HIS A 310 -2.26 8.59 -19.55
C HIS A 310 -3.33 9.42 -18.85
N LEU A 311 -3.04 10.67 -18.48
CA LEU A 311 -4.00 11.55 -17.83
C LEU A 311 -4.92 12.27 -18.81
N ARG A 312 -6.19 12.43 -18.42
CA ARG A 312 -7.09 13.39 -19.05
C ARG A 312 -6.52 14.81 -18.92
N PRO A 313 -6.66 15.67 -19.95
CA PRO A 313 -6.21 17.05 -19.88
C PRO A 313 -6.76 17.79 -18.66
N GLY A 314 -5.89 18.44 -17.90
CA GLY A 314 -6.24 19.21 -16.70
C GLY A 314 -6.56 18.36 -15.45
N ALA A 315 -6.50 17.03 -15.52
CA ALA A 315 -6.74 16.17 -14.37
C ALA A 315 -5.48 16.01 -13.50
N THR A 316 -5.67 15.95 -12.18
CA THR A 316 -4.60 15.76 -11.20
C THR A 316 -4.74 14.39 -10.52
N PRO A 317 -3.76 13.47 -10.66
CA PRO A 317 -3.82 12.17 -10.03
C PRO A 317 -3.57 12.25 -8.52
N LEU A 318 -4.40 11.60 -7.73
CA LEU A 318 -4.24 11.47 -6.28
C LEU A 318 -4.23 10.00 -5.88
N LEU A 319 -3.36 9.62 -4.95
CA LEU A 319 -3.33 8.27 -4.40
C LEU A 319 -4.62 7.97 -3.62
N ALA A 320 -5.33 6.89 -3.96
CA ALA A 320 -6.55 6.50 -3.27
C ALA A 320 -6.33 6.26 -1.76
N ALA A 321 -5.20 5.65 -1.39
CA ALA A 321 -4.82 5.49 0.02
C ALA A 321 -4.66 6.84 0.75
N GLY A 322 -4.18 7.88 0.07
CA GLY A 322 -4.06 9.22 0.64
C GLY A 322 -5.44 9.81 1.00
N LEU A 323 -6.46 9.52 0.19
CA LEU A 323 -7.85 9.93 0.46
C LEU A 323 -8.34 9.31 1.77
N VAL A 324 -8.12 8.01 1.97
CA VAL A 324 -8.49 7.31 3.20
C VAL A 324 -7.66 7.82 4.39
N GLU A 325 -6.41 8.18 4.18
CA GLU A 325 -5.54 8.68 5.23
C GLU A 325 -5.97 10.06 5.80
N GLY A 326 -6.76 10.84 5.06
CA GLY A 326 -7.10 12.20 5.48
C GLY A 326 -6.37 13.28 4.69
N PHE A 327 -5.82 12.96 3.50
CA PHE A 327 -5.20 13.97 2.65
C PHE A 327 -6.18 15.10 2.34
N GLU A 328 -5.74 16.34 2.57
CA GLU A 328 -6.55 17.55 2.49
C GLU A 328 -6.83 18.01 1.06
N GLY A 329 -6.07 17.53 0.06
CA GLY A 329 -6.19 17.93 -1.35
C GLY A 329 -7.41 17.36 -2.08
N VAL A 330 -8.45 16.95 -1.36
CA VAL A 330 -9.65 16.31 -1.92
C VAL A 330 -10.86 17.10 -1.45
N PRO A 331 -11.80 17.46 -2.34
CA PRO A 331 -13.00 18.15 -1.92
C PRO A 331 -13.77 17.30 -0.92
N SER A 332 -14.52 18.00 -0.09
CA SER A 332 -15.25 17.54 1.09
C SER A 332 -16.18 16.31 0.94
N GLY A 333 -16.29 15.66 -0.24
CA GLY A 333 -16.76 14.28 -0.40
C GLY A 333 -18.26 14.03 -0.17
N GLY A 334 -19.13 14.47 -1.09
CA GLY A 334 -20.57 14.19 -1.06
C GLY A 334 -21.00 13.02 -1.97
N THR A 335 -22.32 12.75 -2.03
CA THR A 335 -22.89 11.67 -2.85
C THR A 335 -22.47 11.74 -4.32
N ALA A 336 -22.49 12.92 -4.93
CA ALA A 336 -22.09 13.09 -6.34
C ALA A 336 -20.61 12.76 -6.57
N TRP A 337 -19.75 13.13 -5.63
CA TRP A 337 -18.32 12.79 -5.66
C TRP A 337 -18.13 11.28 -5.55
N TRP A 338 -18.85 10.63 -4.63
CA TRP A 338 -18.78 9.18 -4.45
C TRP A 338 -19.25 8.41 -5.69
N GLU A 339 -20.37 8.82 -6.29
CA GLU A 339 -20.85 8.21 -7.53
C GLU A 339 -19.89 8.43 -8.70
N ALA A 340 -19.20 9.58 -8.77
CA ALA A 340 -18.16 9.82 -9.76
C ALA A 340 -16.92 8.94 -9.53
N TYR A 341 -16.50 8.78 -8.28
CA TYR A 341 -15.43 7.85 -7.89
C TYR A 341 -15.72 6.43 -8.33
N LEU A 342 -16.94 5.95 -8.00
CA LEU A 342 -17.41 4.62 -8.35
C LEU A 342 -17.38 4.38 -9.86
N ARG A 343 -17.93 5.31 -10.65
CA ARG A 343 -17.91 5.23 -12.11
C ARG A 343 -16.51 5.24 -12.72
N ALA A 344 -15.55 5.91 -12.07
CA ALA A 344 -14.17 5.95 -12.55
C ALA A 344 -13.41 4.66 -12.24
N VAL A 345 -13.67 4.01 -11.11
CA VAL A 345 -12.88 2.89 -10.58
C VAL A 345 -13.50 1.52 -10.87
N VAL A 346 -14.81 1.35 -10.67
CA VAL A 346 -15.47 0.03 -10.68
C VAL A 346 -15.57 -0.56 -12.09
N PRO A 347 -16.14 0.14 -13.09
CA PRO A 347 -16.29 -0.41 -14.44
C PRO A 347 -14.99 -0.94 -15.06
N PRO A 348 -13.87 -0.19 -15.09
CA PRO A 348 -12.67 -0.67 -15.75
C PRO A 348 -12.03 -1.87 -15.03
N ALA A 349 -12.11 -1.95 -13.69
CA ALA A 349 -11.58 -3.09 -12.96
C ALA A 349 -12.39 -4.36 -13.21
N LEU A 350 -13.72 -4.26 -13.29
CA LEU A 350 -14.59 -5.39 -13.61
C LEU A 350 -14.47 -5.81 -15.09
N ALA A 351 -14.35 -4.86 -16.02
CA ALA A 351 -14.14 -5.16 -17.44
C ALA A 351 -12.80 -5.88 -17.68
N ALA A 352 -11.71 -5.46 -17.01
CA ALA A 352 -10.44 -6.16 -17.07
C ALA A 352 -10.56 -7.64 -16.65
N PHE A 353 -11.32 -7.93 -15.59
CA PHE A 353 -11.58 -9.29 -15.13
C PHE A 353 -12.47 -10.08 -16.10
N ALA A 354 -13.60 -9.50 -16.49
CA ALA A 354 -14.64 -10.18 -17.25
C ALA A 354 -14.25 -10.44 -18.70
N ASP A 355 -13.76 -9.40 -19.37
CA ASP A 355 -13.58 -9.39 -20.83
C ASP A 355 -12.17 -9.80 -21.24
N HIS A 356 -11.20 -9.62 -20.33
CA HIS A 356 -9.78 -9.85 -20.61
C HIS A 356 -9.13 -10.92 -19.72
N GLY A 357 -9.83 -11.42 -18.70
CA GLY A 357 -9.28 -12.39 -17.75
C GLY A 357 -8.11 -11.84 -16.92
N VAL A 358 -8.05 -10.52 -16.74
CA VAL A 358 -7.01 -9.81 -15.98
C VAL A 358 -7.53 -9.53 -14.58
N VAL A 359 -6.92 -10.14 -13.58
CA VAL A 359 -7.24 -9.93 -12.17
C VAL A 359 -6.30 -8.88 -11.60
N LEU A 360 -6.82 -7.68 -11.40
CA LEU A 360 -6.07 -6.56 -10.85
C LEU A 360 -5.91 -6.66 -9.33
N GLU A 361 -4.75 -6.24 -8.83
CA GLU A 361 -4.57 -5.95 -7.41
C GLU A 361 -4.97 -4.51 -7.10
N ALA A 362 -6.24 -4.18 -7.39
CA ALA A 362 -6.80 -2.82 -7.35
C ALA A 362 -7.06 -2.28 -5.92
N HIS A 363 -6.12 -2.51 -5.01
CA HIS A 363 -6.15 -1.96 -3.65
C HIS A 363 -5.76 -0.47 -3.63
N LEU A 364 -5.96 0.21 -2.50
CA LEU A 364 -5.78 1.67 -2.37
C LEU A 364 -4.43 2.20 -2.82
N GLN A 365 -3.34 1.43 -2.65
CA GLN A 365 -2.00 1.88 -3.02
C GLN A 365 -1.67 1.67 -4.52
N ASN A 366 -2.42 0.83 -5.23
CA ASN A 366 -2.25 0.54 -6.66
C ASN A 366 -3.32 1.23 -7.52
N THR A 367 -4.15 2.07 -6.89
CA THR A 367 -5.14 2.90 -7.59
C THR A 367 -4.86 4.37 -7.35
N LEU A 368 -4.77 5.14 -8.43
CA LEU A 368 -4.82 6.59 -8.41
C LEU A 368 -6.16 7.04 -8.96
N VAL A 369 -6.73 8.10 -8.37
CA VAL A 369 -7.93 8.74 -8.88
C VAL A 369 -7.58 10.15 -9.30
N ALA A 370 -7.70 10.42 -10.59
CA ALA A 370 -7.48 11.74 -11.13
C ALA A 370 -8.75 12.58 -10.99
N VAL A 371 -8.56 13.81 -10.51
CA VAL A 371 -9.62 14.77 -10.26
C VAL A 371 -9.50 15.99 -11.17
N ASP A 372 -10.62 16.59 -11.54
CA ASP A 372 -10.63 17.88 -12.23
C ASP A 372 -10.29 19.07 -11.29
N THR A 373 -10.40 20.29 -11.81
CA THR A 373 -10.12 21.52 -11.05
C THR A 373 -11.05 21.75 -9.87
N ASP A 374 -12.25 21.17 -9.88
CA ASP A 374 -13.22 21.22 -8.77
C ASP A 374 -13.02 20.04 -7.80
N GLY A 375 -12.06 19.16 -8.09
CA GLY A 375 -11.73 17.98 -7.30
C GLY A 375 -12.67 16.79 -7.53
N MET A 376 -13.46 16.80 -8.60
CA MET A 376 -14.36 15.69 -8.94
C MET A 376 -13.59 14.56 -9.64
N PRO A 377 -13.82 13.28 -9.27
CA PRO A 377 -13.17 12.15 -9.93
C PRO A 377 -13.58 12.07 -11.40
N VAL A 378 -12.60 12.07 -12.29
CA VAL A 378 -12.82 12.00 -13.75
C VAL A 378 -12.18 10.79 -14.41
N GLN A 379 -11.22 10.15 -13.73
CA GLN A 379 -10.48 9.01 -14.27
C GLN A 379 -9.83 8.21 -13.14
N ALA A 380 -9.73 6.89 -13.32
CA ALA A 380 -8.86 6.04 -12.51
C ALA A 380 -7.60 5.66 -13.29
N LEU A 381 -6.49 5.47 -12.57
CA LEU A 381 -5.27 4.89 -13.10
C LEU A 381 -4.86 3.73 -12.20
N PHE A 382 -4.54 2.60 -12.82
CA PHE A 382 -4.07 1.40 -12.14
C PHE A 382 -2.60 1.15 -12.46
N ARG A 383 -1.89 0.49 -11.56
CA ARG A 383 -0.46 0.18 -11.70
C ARG A 383 -0.13 -1.15 -11.04
N ASP A 384 1.11 -1.58 -11.24
CA ASP A 384 1.75 -2.73 -10.58
C ASP A 384 1.44 -4.10 -11.21
N ALA A 385 2.14 -4.40 -12.31
CA ALA A 385 2.01 -5.65 -13.04
C ALA A 385 2.49 -6.89 -12.25
N GLU A 386 3.33 -6.71 -11.23
CA GLU A 386 3.78 -7.77 -10.32
C GLU A 386 2.59 -8.42 -9.58
N GLY A 387 1.61 -7.60 -9.19
CA GLY A 387 0.42 -8.03 -8.46
C GLY A 387 -0.70 -8.64 -9.31
N VAL A 388 -0.62 -8.47 -10.64
CA VAL A 388 -1.65 -8.92 -11.58
C VAL A 388 -1.63 -10.44 -11.73
N LYS A 389 -2.81 -11.06 -11.75
CA LYS A 389 -2.98 -12.49 -12.09
C LYS A 389 -3.82 -12.62 -13.36
N LEU A 390 -3.64 -13.71 -14.09
CA LEU A 390 -4.41 -14.01 -15.30
C LEU A 390 -5.27 -15.25 -15.06
N LEU A 391 -6.51 -15.24 -15.54
CA LEU A 391 -7.42 -16.39 -15.45
C LEU A 391 -6.95 -17.62 -16.25
N THR A 392 -5.87 -17.49 -17.03
CA THR A 392 -5.16 -18.62 -17.63
C THR A 392 -4.25 -19.35 -16.64
N ASP A 393 -3.91 -18.73 -15.52
CA ASP A 393 -2.98 -19.27 -14.51
C ASP A 393 -3.67 -19.55 -13.16
N VAL A 394 -4.85 -18.96 -12.92
CA VAL A 394 -5.61 -19.14 -11.68
C VAL A 394 -7.07 -19.43 -11.97
N GLU A 395 -7.69 -20.22 -11.10
CA GLU A 395 -9.13 -20.48 -11.16
C GLU A 395 -9.93 -19.18 -11.05
N ARG A 396 -11.02 -19.08 -11.82
CA ARG A 396 -11.87 -17.87 -11.86
C ARG A 396 -12.39 -17.48 -10.48
N ALA A 397 -12.76 -18.46 -9.65
CA ALA A 397 -13.23 -18.21 -8.29
C ALA A 397 -12.14 -17.60 -7.40
N ALA A 398 -10.89 -18.10 -7.48
CA ALA A 398 -9.77 -17.55 -6.72
C ALA A 398 -9.37 -16.14 -7.23
N GLY A 399 -9.43 -15.94 -8.56
CA GLY A 399 -9.26 -14.62 -9.17
C GLY A 399 -10.32 -13.63 -8.69
N TRP A 400 -11.59 -14.04 -8.65
CA TRP A 400 -12.69 -13.23 -8.16
C TRP A 400 -12.54 -12.89 -6.67
N GLU A 401 -12.21 -13.85 -5.81
CA GLU A 401 -11.98 -13.60 -4.38
C GLU A 401 -10.87 -12.56 -4.17
N ARG A 402 -9.75 -12.67 -4.90
CA ARG A 402 -8.66 -11.68 -4.86
C ARG A 402 -9.16 -10.30 -5.32
N LEU A 403 -9.90 -10.23 -6.42
CA LEU A 403 -10.46 -8.97 -6.91
C LEU A 403 -11.42 -8.33 -5.90
N VAL A 404 -12.33 -9.11 -5.29
CA VAL A 404 -13.25 -8.63 -4.25
C VAL A 404 -12.48 -8.11 -3.04
N TYR A 405 -11.47 -8.84 -2.57
CA TYR A 405 -10.65 -8.36 -1.46
C TYR A 405 -9.95 -7.03 -1.81
N CYS A 406 -9.30 -6.93 -2.96
CA CYS A 406 -8.53 -5.75 -3.34
C CYS A 406 -9.43 -4.54 -3.67
N LEU A 407 -10.42 -4.72 -4.54
CA LEU A 407 -11.29 -3.65 -5.02
C LEU A 407 -12.36 -3.29 -4.00
N VAL A 408 -13.02 -4.27 -3.37
CA VAL A 408 -14.18 -3.98 -2.50
C VAL A 408 -13.71 -3.77 -1.06
N VAL A 409 -13.05 -4.75 -0.46
CA VAL A 409 -12.74 -4.74 0.98
C VAL A 409 -11.61 -3.75 1.32
N ASN A 410 -10.47 -3.86 0.65
CA ASN A 410 -9.30 -3.02 0.93
C ASN A 410 -9.49 -1.58 0.42
N HIS A 411 -10.39 -1.36 -0.54
CA HIS A 411 -10.49 -0.11 -1.27
C HIS A 411 -11.87 0.56 -1.14
N LEU A 412 -12.91 0.09 -1.82
CA LEU A 412 -14.20 0.81 -1.85
C LEU A 412 -14.84 0.94 -0.47
N CYS A 413 -14.76 -0.08 0.38
CA CYS A 413 -15.24 -0.03 1.77
C CYS A 413 -14.47 1.01 2.60
N GLU A 414 -13.16 1.13 2.42
CA GLU A 414 -12.34 2.13 3.13
C GLU A 414 -12.65 3.56 2.68
N VAL A 415 -12.84 3.78 1.38
CA VAL A 415 -13.25 5.09 0.85
C VAL A 415 -14.66 5.44 1.33
N ALA A 416 -15.61 4.51 1.26
CA ALA A 416 -16.96 4.68 1.76
C ALA A 416 -16.96 5.04 3.26
N ALA A 417 -16.20 4.32 4.09
CA ALA A 417 -16.07 4.59 5.51
C ALA A 417 -15.44 5.97 5.79
N ALA A 418 -14.40 6.34 5.03
CA ALA A 418 -13.77 7.66 5.16
C ALA A 418 -14.74 8.79 4.78
N LEU A 419 -15.58 8.60 3.76
CA LEU A 419 -16.60 9.56 3.37
C LEU A 419 -17.69 9.71 4.44
N ALA A 420 -18.21 8.60 4.98
CA ALA A 420 -19.20 8.62 6.05
C ALA A 420 -18.68 9.29 7.33
N GLU A 421 -17.40 9.10 7.67
CA GLU A 421 -16.72 9.79 8.78
C GLU A 421 -16.60 11.30 8.54
N ARG A 422 -16.22 11.72 7.33
CA ARG A 422 -16.09 13.15 6.98
C ARG A 422 -17.44 13.86 6.83
N ARG A 423 -18.50 13.12 6.48
CA ARG A 423 -19.84 13.65 6.21
C ARG A 423 -20.91 12.87 6.98
N PRO A 424 -21.16 13.22 8.25
CA PRO A 424 -22.26 12.64 9.01
C PRO A 424 -23.59 12.75 8.24
N GLY A 425 -24.28 11.62 8.08
CA GLY A 425 -25.54 11.51 7.33
C GLY A 425 -25.39 11.07 5.87
N LEU A 426 -24.18 10.98 5.33
CA LEU A 426 -23.94 10.32 4.04
C LEU A 426 -24.00 8.80 4.23
N ASP A 427 -24.93 8.14 3.54
CA ASP A 427 -24.94 6.68 3.38
C ASP A 427 -24.28 6.30 2.03
N PRO A 428 -23.03 5.78 2.04
CA PRO A 428 -22.30 5.46 0.81
C PRO A 428 -22.74 4.13 0.18
N TRP A 429 -23.40 3.25 0.92
CA TRP A 429 -23.64 1.86 0.50
C TRP A 429 -24.64 1.73 -0.64
N PRO A 430 -25.78 2.47 -0.68
CA PRO A 430 -26.72 2.40 -1.79
C PRO A 430 -26.09 2.73 -3.14
N ALA A 431 -25.19 3.73 -3.20
CA ALA A 431 -24.52 4.11 -4.43
C ALA A 431 -23.57 3.01 -4.92
N LEU A 432 -22.80 2.41 -3.99
CA LEU A 432 -21.89 1.31 -4.30
C LEU A 432 -22.65 0.06 -4.78
N ARG A 433 -23.75 -0.32 -4.11
CA ARG A 433 -24.62 -1.42 -4.55
C ARG A 433 -25.16 -1.19 -5.96
N ARG A 434 -25.67 0.02 -6.23
CA ARG A 434 -26.17 0.39 -7.56
C ARG A 434 -25.09 0.33 -8.63
N GLU A 435 -23.87 0.76 -8.32
CA GLU A 435 -22.77 0.68 -9.29
C GLU A 435 -22.43 -0.78 -9.62
N LEU A 436 -22.21 -1.62 -8.60
CA LEU A 436 -21.92 -3.03 -8.80
C LEU A 436 -23.03 -3.73 -9.59
N ALA A 437 -24.29 -3.52 -9.21
CA ALA A 437 -25.45 -4.16 -9.86
C ALA A 437 -25.68 -3.76 -11.33
N ARG A 438 -24.96 -2.74 -11.86
CA ARG A 438 -25.03 -2.37 -13.28
C ARG A 438 -24.25 -3.32 -14.19
N HIS A 439 -23.35 -4.12 -13.63
CA HIS A 439 -22.50 -5.02 -14.38
C HIS A 439 -23.12 -6.42 -14.43
N ASP A 440 -23.23 -6.96 -15.64
CA ASP A 440 -23.77 -8.30 -15.88
C ASP A 440 -22.68 -9.36 -15.62
N LEU A 441 -22.37 -9.58 -14.34
CA LEU A 441 -21.46 -10.63 -13.90
C LEU A 441 -22.15 -11.54 -12.88
N PRO A 442 -22.12 -12.88 -13.07
CA PRO A 442 -22.82 -13.80 -12.18
C PRO A 442 -22.35 -13.68 -10.73
N GLU A 443 -21.05 -13.40 -10.51
CA GLU A 443 -20.47 -13.30 -9.19
C GLU A 443 -20.93 -12.06 -8.38
N ILE A 444 -21.50 -11.04 -9.05
CA ILE A 444 -21.98 -9.83 -8.38
C ILE A 444 -23.24 -10.11 -7.56
N THR A 445 -24.11 -11.00 -8.03
CA THR A 445 -25.33 -11.37 -7.28
C THR A 445 -24.95 -11.98 -5.93
N ASP A 446 -23.98 -12.90 -5.93
CA ASP A 446 -23.45 -13.50 -4.72
C ASP A 446 -22.73 -12.47 -3.84
N LEU A 447 -21.95 -11.55 -4.43
CA LEU A 447 -21.30 -10.46 -3.68
C LEU A 447 -22.30 -9.56 -2.95
N LEU A 448 -23.43 -9.24 -3.59
CA LEU A 448 -24.46 -8.36 -3.03
C LEU A 448 -25.41 -9.05 -2.04
N THR A 449 -25.39 -10.39 -1.98
CA THR A 449 -26.29 -11.17 -1.11
C THR A 449 -25.55 -11.95 -0.03
N SER A 450 -24.25 -12.21 -0.20
CA SER A 450 -23.42 -12.88 0.79
C SER A 450 -23.44 -12.11 2.10
N PRO A 451 -23.67 -12.77 3.25
CA PRO A 451 -23.64 -12.10 4.54
C PRO A 451 -22.23 -11.58 4.88
N THR A 452 -21.20 -12.09 4.21
CA THR A 452 -19.80 -11.85 4.57
C THR A 452 -18.89 -11.57 3.37
N LEU A 453 -17.80 -10.85 3.63
CA LEU A 453 -16.70 -10.55 2.70
C LEU A 453 -15.38 -11.12 3.23
N PRO A 454 -14.41 -11.44 2.35
CA PRO A 454 -13.11 -11.95 2.78
C PRO A 454 -12.28 -10.89 3.51
N GLY A 455 -11.90 -11.14 4.77
CA GLY A 455 -11.05 -10.28 5.59
C GLY A 455 -9.68 -10.89 5.88
N LYS A 456 -8.63 -10.43 5.20
CA LYS A 456 -7.26 -10.95 5.37
C LYS A 456 -6.73 -10.75 6.79
N THR A 457 -6.32 -11.79 7.50
CA THR A 457 -5.89 -11.71 8.91
C THR A 457 -4.41 -11.35 9.08
N ASN A 458 -4.04 -10.10 8.89
CA ASN A 458 -2.64 -9.68 8.96
C ASN A 458 -2.03 -9.82 10.37
N LEU A 459 -2.80 -9.65 11.45
CA LEU A 459 -2.27 -9.83 12.80
C LEU A 459 -1.98 -11.30 13.06
N LEU A 460 -2.95 -12.18 12.81
CA LEU A 460 -2.78 -13.62 13.03
C LEU A 460 -1.71 -14.19 12.10
N LEU A 461 -1.68 -13.78 10.83
CA LEU A 461 -0.66 -14.21 9.86
C LEU A 461 0.76 -13.93 10.39
N ARG A 462 0.99 -12.68 10.85
CA ARG A 462 2.29 -12.28 11.40
C ARG A 462 2.59 -12.96 12.73
N TRP A 463 1.58 -13.17 13.58
CA TRP A 463 1.76 -13.84 14.87
C TRP A 463 2.16 -15.31 14.70
N THR A 464 1.52 -16.04 13.77
CA THR A 464 1.79 -17.46 13.53
C THR A 464 3.03 -17.70 12.66
N GLY A 465 3.63 -16.65 12.10
CA GLY A 465 4.74 -16.78 11.14
C GLY A 465 4.35 -17.53 9.87
N ALA A 466 3.06 -17.49 9.50
CA ALA A 466 2.57 -18.15 8.31
C ALA A 466 3.06 -17.43 7.05
N ASP A 467 3.27 -18.18 5.97
CA ASP A 467 3.58 -17.57 4.67
C ASP A 467 2.42 -16.66 4.24
N GLY A 468 2.71 -15.54 3.57
CA GLY A 468 1.69 -14.66 3.01
C GLY A 468 0.73 -15.40 2.07
N ALA A 469 1.15 -16.50 1.45
CA ALA A 469 0.32 -17.40 0.65
C ALA A 469 -0.71 -18.20 1.48
N ASP A 470 -0.43 -18.43 2.77
CA ASP A 470 -1.32 -19.11 3.72
C ASP A 470 -2.27 -18.14 4.45
N ALA A 471 -2.40 -16.91 3.93
CA ALA A 471 -3.26 -15.89 4.51
C ALA A 471 -4.69 -16.42 4.63
N ARG A 472 -5.17 -16.53 5.88
CA ARG A 472 -6.55 -16.87 6.17
C ARG A 472 -7.42 -15.64 6.00
N TYR A 473 -8.61 -15.85 5.46
CA TYR A 473 -9.67 -14.85 5.43
C TYR A 473 -10.67 -15.14 6.54
N LEU A 474 -10.97 -14.14 7.35
CA LEU A 474 -12.12 -14.16 8.24
C LEU A 474 -13.35 -13.64 7.49
N PRO A 475 -14.54 -14.20 7.73
CA PRO A 475 -15.78 -13.69 7.17
C PRO A 475 -16.18 -12.39 7.86
N LEU A 476 -15.89 -11.25 7.23
CA LEU A 476 -16.29 -9.92 7.74
C LEU A 476 -17.74 -9.62 7.36
N PRO A 477 -18.53 -8.95 8.21
CA PRO A 477 -19.88 -8.51 7.83
C PRO A 477 -19.87 -7.73 6.52
N ASN A 478 -20.75 -8.10 5.59
CA ASN A 478 -20.85 -7.45 4.29
C ASN A 478 -21.76 -6.22 4.36
N PRO A 479 -21.26 -4.97 4.25
CA PRO A 479 -22.11 -3.78 4.24
C PRO A 479 -22.94 -3.63 2.95
N LEU A 480 -22.66 -4.45 1.93
CA LEU A 480 -23.41 -4.51 0.67
C LEU A 480 -24.59 -5.48 0.74
N ALA A 481 -24.60 -6.43 1.67
CA ALA A 481 -25.75 -7.29 1.88
C ALA A 481 -26.94 -6.40 2.30
N ALA A 482 -28.03 -6.46 1.53
CA ALA A 482 -29.24 -5.73 1.88
C ALA A 482 -29.69 -6.15 3.29
N THR A 483 -29.93 -5.17 4.16
CA THR A 483 -30.79 -5.35 5.34
C THR A 483 -32.24 -5.19 4.96
#